data_AF-A0A3C0L6P1-F1
#
_entry.id   AF-A0A3C0L6P1-F1
#
_cell.length_a   1.000
_cell.length_b   1.000
_cell.length_c   1.000
_cell.angle_alpha   90.00
_cell.angle_beta   90.00
_cell.angle_gamma   90.00
#
_symmetry.space_group_name_H-M   'P 1'
#
loop_
_entity.id
_entity.type
_entity.pdbx_description
1 polymer ?
#
loop_
_entity_poly.entity_id
_entity_poly.type
_entity_poly.pdbx_seq_one_letter_code
_entity_poly.pdbx_strand_id
1 'polypeptide(L)'
;MLVQAKADVTCIFGKSWDLHVEQALRITAERNLEMIEGSVAYLKEATQKPVFYDAEHFFDGFKSDPGYALATLESAMSGGA
;
A
#
# COMPACT_ATOMS: atom_id res chain seq x y z
N MET A 1 15.23 -0.62 11.21
CA MET A 1 14.19 -0.70 10.14
C MET A 1 12.95 -1.40 10.68
N LEU A 2 11.74 -1.15 10.15
CA LEU A 2 10.42 -1.54 10.75
C LEU A 2 10.37 -2.95 11.38
N VAL A 3 10.88 -3.98 10.69
CA VAL A 3 10.93 -5.37 11.18
C VAL A 3 11.66 -5.50 12.54
N GLN A 4 12.73 -4.74 12.75
CA GLN A 4 13.54 -4.78 13.97
C GLN A 4 12.87 -4.08 15.16
N ALA A 5 11.84 -3.27 14.92
CA ALA A 5 11.12 -2.57 15.99
C ALA A 5 10.34 -3.53 16.89
N LYS A 6 10.07 -4.77 16.42
CA LYS A 6 9.32 -5.82 17.15
C LYS A 6 7.94 -5.37 17.63
N ALA A 7 7.36 -4.34 17.01
CA ALA A 7 6.01 -3.86 17.29
C ALA A 7 4.97 -4.97 17.07
N ASP A 8 3.83 -4.89 17.76
CA ASP A 8 2.75 -5.88 17.64
C ASP A 8 1.93 -5.74 16.35
N VAL A 9 1.96 -4.54 15.75
CA VAL A 9 1.36 -4.23 14.45
C VAL A 9 2.33 -3.33 13.69
N THR A 10 2.50 -3.56 12.40
CA THR A 10 3.26 -2.66 11.52
C THR A 10 2.30 -1.89 10.62
N CYS A 11 2.35 -0.56 10.64
CA CYS A 11 1.58 0.27 9.72
C CYS A 11 2.50 0.79 8.61
N ILE A 12 2.07 0.67 7.35
CA ILE A 12 2.69 1.31 6.19
C ILE A 12 1.66 2.09 5.40
N PHE A 13 2.10 3.15 4.73
CA PHE A 13 1.24 3.92 3.85
C PHE A 13 1.57 3.63 2.38
N GLY A 14 0.56 3.72 1.51
CA GLY A 14 0.74 3.74 0.07
C GLY A 14 -0.15 4.80 -0.59
N LYS A 15 0.28 5.33 -1.74
CA LYS A 15 -0.51 6.32 -2.47
C LYS A 15 -1.67 5.62 -3.18
N SER A 16 -2.90 6.07 -2.91
CA SER A 16 -4.12 5.54 -3.53
C SER A 16 -4.76 6.53 -4.51
N TRP A 17 -3.96 7.47 -5.03
CA TRP A 17 -4.37 8.45 -6.04
C TRP A 17 -3.33 8.47 -7.17
N ASP A 18 -3.79 8.20 -8.40
CA ASP A 18 -3.01 8.12 -9.63
C ASP A 18 -2.16 9.38 -9.89
N LEU A 19 -2.73 10.57 -9.70
CA LEU A 19 -2.02 11.83 -9.85
C LEU A 19 -0.77 11.93 -8.96
N HIS A 20 -0.86 11.45 -7.72
CA HIS A 20 0.26 11.44 -6.79
C HIS A 20 1.29 10.36 -7.13
N VAL A 21 0.87 9.24 -7.72
CA VAL A 21 1.79 8.18 -8.16
C VAL A 21 2.66 8.67 -9.31
N GLU A 22 2.07 9.34 -10.30
CA GLU A 22 2.81 9.89 -11.43
C GLU A 22 3.66 11.10 -11.05
N GLN A 23 3.13 12.03 -10.25
CA GLN A 23 3.83 13.29 -9.95
C GLN A 23 4.82 13.18 -8.78
N ALA A 24 4.48 12.44 -7.72
CA ALA A 24 5.33 12.33 -6.53
C ALA A 24 6.28 11.14 -6.59
N LEU A 25 5.81 9.96 -7.03
CA LEU A 25 6.62 8.74 -7.09
C LEU A 25 7.30 8.53 -8.46
N ARG A 26 6.75 9.12 -9.54
CA ARG A 26 7.25 8.97 -10.92
C ARG A 26 7.34 7.52 -11.38
N ILE A 27 6.36 6.72 -10.97
CA ILE A 27 6.21 5.31 -11.36
C ILE A 27 4.84 5.11 -12.02
N THR A 28 4.65 3.96 -12.67
CA THR A 28 3.34 3.61 -13.23
C THR A 28 2.37 3.14 -12.14
N ALA A 29 1.08 3.20 -12.44
CA ALA A 29 0.01 2.70 -11.58
C ALA A 29 0.24 1.22 -11.21
N GLU A 30 0.59 0.37 -12.18
CA GLU A 30 0.87 -1.05 -11.99
C GLU A 30 2.06 -1.27 -11.06
N ARG A 31 3.13 -0.48 -11.25
CA ARG A 31 4.32 -0.59 -10.41
C ARG A 31 4.00 -0.23 -8.94
N ASN A 32 3.12 0.74 -8.70
CA ASN A 32 2.67 1.06 -7.35
C ASN A 32 1.89 -0.11 -6.73
N LEU A 33 1.01 -0.77 -7.48
CA LEU A 33 0.26 -1.95 -7.02
C LEU A 33 1.20 -3.10 -6.62
N GLU A 34 2.18 -3.42 -7.46
CA GLU A 34 3.21 -4.43 -7.15
C GLU A 34 4.00 -4.07 -5.89
N MET A 35 4.32 -2.78 -5.71
CA MET A 35 5.06 -2.32 -4.54
C MET A 35 4.22 -2.41 -3.27
N ILE A 36 2.92 -2.11 -3.33
CA ILE A 36 2.01 -2.25 -2.19
C ILE A 36 1.96 -3.72 -1.76
N GLU A 37 1.61 -4.62 -2.68
CA GLU A 37 1.51 -6.06 -2.40
C GLU A 37 2.83 -6.60 -1.84
N GLY A 38 3.94 -6.35 -2.54
CA GLY A 38 5.26 -6.86 -2.14
C GLY A 38 5.73 -6.32 -0.80
N SER A 39 5.45 -5.05 -0.48
CA SER A 39 5.83 -4.46 0.80
C SER A 39 5.03 -5.04 1.96
N VAL A 40 3.71 -5.20 1.79
CA VAL A 40 2.85 -5.82 2.80
C VAL A 40 3.25 -7.28 3.00
N ALA A 41 3.43 -8.05 1.92
CA ALA A 41 3.84 -9.46 1.98
C ALA A 41 5.18 -9.63 2.71
N TYR A 42 6.17 -8.80 2.38
CA TYR A 42 7.46 -8.83 3.05
C TYR A 42 7.34 -8.56 4.55
N LEU A 43 6.56 -7.54 4.95
CA LEU A 43 6.36 -7.22 6.37
C LEU A 43 5.59 -8.31 7.10
N LYS A 44 4.57 -8.88 6.45
CA LYS A 44 3.78 -9.98 7.00
C LYS A 44 4.66 -11.20 7.26
N GLU A 45 5.47 -11.59 6.27
CA GLU A 45 6.39 -12.73 6.37
C GLU A 45 7.49 -12.47 7.41
N ALA A 46 8.12 -11.30 7.37
CA ALA A 46 9.25 -10.99 8.25
C ALA A 46 8.85 -10.81 9.72
N THR A 47 7.65 -10.28 9.98
CA THR A 47 7.19 -10.00 11.36
C THR A 47 6.27 -11.07 11.93
N GLN A 48 5.61 -11.87 11.08
CA GLN A 48 4.55 -12.83 11.45
C GLN A 48 3.43 -12.18 12.27
N LYS A 49 3.20 -10.88 12.08
CA LYS A 49 2.25 -10.05 12.83
C LYS A 49 1.26 -9.35 11.89
N PRO A 50 0.19 -8.72 12.42
CA PRO A 50 -0.70 -7.89 11.61
C PRO A 50 0.04 -6.72 10.94
N VAL A 51 -0.34 -6.44 9.70
CA VAL A 51 0.16 -5.30 8.93
C VAL A 51 -1.04 -4.42 8.59
N PHE A 52 -0.99 -3.14 8.93
CA PHE A 52 -2.03 -2.19 8.57
C PHE A 52 -1.57 -1.38 7.35
N TYR A 53 -2.42 -1.31 6.33
CA TYR A 53 -2.18 -0.49 5.15
C TYR A 53 -2.99 0.81 5.24
N ASP A 54 -2.29 1.93 5.29
CA ASP A 54 -2.87 3.27 5.22
C ASP A 54 -2.97 3.73 3.76
N ALA A 55 -4.19 3.71 3.22
CA ALA A 55 -4.51 4.12 1.86
C ALA A 55 -4.53 5.65 1.74
N GLU A 56 -3.36 6.25 1.58
CA GLU A 56 -3.20 7.70 1.57
C GLU A 56 -3.94 8.34 0.38
N HIS A 57 -4.72 9.40 0.66
CA HIS A 57 -5.61 10.07 -0.30
C HIS A 57 -6.68 9.18 -0.95
N PHE A 58 -7.08 8.08 -0.31
CA PHE A 58 -8.08 7.16 -0.86
C PHE A 58 -9.36 7.86 -1.34
N PHE A 59 -9.93 8.79 -0.59
CA PHE A 59 -11.20 9.41 -1.01
C PHE A 59 -11.06 10.36 -2.21
N ASP A 60 -9.91 11.01 -2.35
CA ASP A 60 -9.61 11.87 -3.50
C ASP A 60 -9.32 11.01 -4.72
N GLY A 61 -8.50 9.97 -4.54
CA GLY A 61 -8.23 8.95 -5.55
C GLY A 61 -9.49 8.24 -6.01
N PHE A 62 -10.37 7.84 -5.10
CA PHE A 62 -11.64 7.19 -5.41
C PHE A 62 -12.60 8.09 -6.18
N LYS A 63 -12.57 9.41 -5.95
CA LYS A 63 -13.36 10.36 -6.76
C LYS A 63 -12.79 10.53 -8.17
N SER A 64 -11.47 10.40 -8.33
CA SER A 64 -10.75 10.54 -9.60
C SER A 64 -10.86 9.26 -10.44
N ASP A 65 -10.42 8.14 -9.86
CA ASP A 65 -10.45 6.79 -10.41
C ASP A 65 -10.80 5.79 -9.28
N PRO A 66 -12.10 5.42 -9.15
CA PRO A 66 -12.54 4.42 -8.19
C PRO A 66 -11.87 3.05 -8.39
N GLY A 67 -11.60 2.68 -9.63
CA GLY A 67 -11.01 1.38 -9.97
C GLY A 67 -9.60 1.28 -9.44
N TYR A 68 -8.79 2.30 -9.68
CA TYR A 68 -7.43 2.35 -9.16
C TYR A 68 -7.39 2.40 -7.63
N ALA A 69 -8.22 3.24 -7.01
CA ALA A 69 -8.28 3.35 -5.56
C ALA A 69 -8.69 2.03 -4.88
N LEU A 70 -9.59 1.25 -5.50
CA LEU A 70 -9.93 -0.08 -5.00
C LEU A 70 -8.81 -1.09 -5.26
N ALA A 71 -8.14 -1.02 -6.42
CA ALA A 71 -7.02 -1.90 -6.74
C ALA A 71 -5.87 -1.76 -5.72
N THR A 72 -5.61 -0.57 -5.17
CA THR A 72 -4.58 -0.41 -4.12
C THR A 72 -4.94 -1.16 -2.84
N LEU A 73 -6.22 -1.19 -2.47
CA LEU A 73 -6.71 -1.98 -1.33
C LEU A 73 -6.63 -3.48 -1.62
N GLU A 74 -7.00 -3.92 -2.83
CA GLU A 74 -6.91 -5.32 -3.26
C GLU A 74 -5.46 -5.83 -3.27
N SER A 75 -4.51 -5.01 -3.71
CA SER A 75 -3.07 -5.33 -3.63
C SER A 75 -2.59 -5.44 -2.19
N ALA A 76 -3.02 -4.55 -1.29
CA ALA A 76 -2.68 -4.65 0.13
C ALA A 76 -3.25 -5.92 0.77
N MET A 77 -4.52 -6.26 0.47
CA MET A 77 -5.15 -7.49 0.93
C MET A 77 -4.43 -8.74 0.39
N SER A 78 -4.05 -8.73 -0.89
CA SER A 78 -3.27 -9.82 -1.50
C SER A 78 -1.92 -10.02 -0.82
N GLY A 79 -1.28 -8.94 -0.36
CA GLY A 79 -0.07 -8.99 0.45
C GLY A 79 -0.26 -9.46 1.90
N GLY A 80 -1.50 -9.59 2.38
CA GLY A 80 -1.82 -10.09 3.71
C GLY A 80 -1.93 -9.04 4.81
N ALA A 81 -2.28 -7.80 4.44
CA ALA A 81 -2.75 -6.76 5.36
C ALA A 81 -4.04 -7.20 6.08
#